data_AF-A0A2E8V5M2-F1
#
_entry.id   AF-A0A2E8V5M2-F1
#
_cell.length_a   1.000
_cell.length_b   1.000
_cell.length_c   1.000
_cell.angle_alpha   90.00
_cell.angle_beta   90.00
_cell.angle_gamma   90.00
#
_symmetry.space_group_name_H-M   'P 1'
#
loop_
_entity.id
_entity.type
_entity.pdbx_description
1 polymer ?
#
loop_
_entity_poly.entity_id
_entity_poly.type
_entity_poly.pdbx_seq_one_letter_code
_entity_poly.pdbx_strand_id
1 'polypeptide(L)'
;MFGGLGPLEIIVLLVIFFVLFGAERLPKMANALGRSKGEFQKGLEQSTNAMKLEETKADLEADGRTPSQALAARAKAVGIDPTGMEVEEVEKKVAALEAINSEE
;
A
#
# COMPACT_ATOMS: atom_id res chain seq x y z
N MET A 1 -5.05 53.02 21.17
CA MET A 1 -4.08 51.98 20.79
C MET A 1 -4.81 50.94 19.97
N PHE A 2 -4.44 50.82 18.70
CA PHE A 2 -5.04 49.90 17.72
C PHE A 2 -4.74 48.45 18.13
N GLY A 3 -5.74 47.79 18.71
CA GLY A 3 -5.65 46.39 19.13
C GLY A 3 -6.31 45.49 18.10
N GLY A 4 -5.50 44.88 17.23
CA GLY A 4 -5.92 43.84 16.30
C GLY A 4 -6.13 44.32 14.86
N LEU A 5 -5.78 43.45 13.90
CA LEU A 5 -6.24 43.59 12.52
C LEU A 5 -7.76 43.42 12.52
N GLY A 6 -8.49 44.52 12.37
CA GLY A 6 -9.93 44.47 12.23
C GLY A 6 -10.34 43.92 10.86
N PRO A 7 -11.62 43.56 10.69
CA PRO A 7 -12.13 43.09 9.41
C PRO A 7 -11.90 44.10 8.27
N LEU A 8 -11.93 45.39 8.58
CA LEU A 8 -11.68 46.46 7.59
C LEU A 8 -10.23 46.47 7.12
N GLU A 9 -9.27 46.40 8.03
CA GLU A 9 -7.84 46.35 7.69
C GLU A 9 -7.52 45.12 6.84
N ILE A 10 -8.13 43.96 7.14
CA ILE A 10 -7.99 42.74 6.34
C ILE A 10 -8.55 42.92 4.94
N ILE A 11 -9.71 43.56 4.78
CA ILE A 11 -10.32 43.83 3.47
C ILE A 11 -9.42 44.76 2.65
N VAL A 12 -8.90 45.84 3.25
CA VAL A 12 -7.99 46.77 2.55
C VAL A 12 -6.73 46.03 2.08
N LEU A 13 -6.15 45.18 2.92
CA LEU A 13 -4.99 44.37 2.56
C LEU A 13 -5.30 43.40 1.42
N LEU A 14 -6.48 42.75 1.44
CA LEU A 14 -6.94 41.86 0.37
C LEU A 14 -7.13 42.62 -0.94
N VAL A 15 -7.69 43.82 -0.92
CA VAL A 15 -7.84 44.66 -2.12
C VAL A 15 -6.47 45.00 -2.71
N ILE A 16 -5.53 45.46 -1.88
CA ILE A 16 -4.15 45.76 -2.32
C ILE A 16 -3.50 44.50 -2.90
N PHE A 17 -3.63 43.35 -2.23
CA PHE A 17 -3.14 42.07 -2.72
C PHE A 17 -3.73 41.72 -4.09
N PHE A 18 -5.05 41.85 -4.27
CA PHE A 18 -5.70 41.57 -5.56
C PHE A 18 -5.28 42.54 -6.67
N VAL A 19 -4.98 43.80 -6.36
CA VAL A 19 -4.45 44.76 -7.35
C VAL A 19 -3.05 44.35 -7.80
N LEU A 20 -2.20 43.86 -6.89
CA LEU A 20 -0.83 43.46 -7.21
C LEU A 20 -0.74 42.11 -7.92
N PHE A 21 -1.54 41.14 -7.47
CA PHE A 21 -1.42 39.73 -7.89
C PHE A 21 -2.56 39.28 -8.82
N GLY A 22 -3.68 40.00 -8.86
CA GLY A 22 -4.89 39.66 -9.62
C GLY A 22 -5.86 38.73 -8.86
N ALA A 23 -7.15 38.83 -9.18
CA ALA A 23 -8.23 38.04 -8.60
C ALA A 23 -8.05 36.52 -8.75
N GLU A 24 -7.35 36.08 -9.80
CA GLU A 24 -7.17 34.67 -10.12
C GLU A 24 -6.01 34.00 -9.37
N ARG A 25 -5.11 34.77 -8.74
CA ARG A 25 -3.89 34.22 -8.15
C ARG A 25 -4.17 33.40 -6.89
N LEU A 26 -5.02 33.91 -6.00
CA LEU A 26 -5.46 33.19 -4.79
C LEU A 26 -6.10 31.83 -5.10
N PRO A 27 -7.12 31.73 -5.97
CA PRO A 27 -7.74 30.44 -6.28
C PRO A 27 -6.78 29.48 -6.99
N LYS A 28 -5.90 29.97 -7.88
CA LYS A 28 -4.86 29.14 -8.51
C LYS A 28 -3.89 28.55 -7.48
N MET A 29 -3.40 29.37 -6.55
CA MET A 29 -2.49 28.93 -5.48
C MET A 29 -3.17 27.94 -4.53
N ALA A 30 -4.42 28.21 -4.11
CA ALA A 30 -5.18 27.30 -3.26
C ALA A 30 -5.39 25.92 -3.93
N ASN A 31 -5.72 25.90 -5.22
CA ASN A 31 -5.86 24.64 -5.98
C ASN A 31 -4.53 23.87 -6.09
N ALA A 32 -3.42 24.56 -6.38
CA ALA A 32 -2.10 23.93 -6.47
C ALA A 32 -1.65 23.36 -5.12
N LEU A 33 -1.79 24.14 -4.05
CA LEU A 33 -1.46 23.72 -2.68
C LEU A 33 -2.35 22.57 -2.21
N GLY A 34 -3.65 22.62 -2.52
CA GLY A 34 -4.61 21.57 -2.19
C GLY A 34 -4.27 20.24 -2.87
N ARG A 35 -3.95 20.28 -4.17
CA ARG A 35 -3.48 19.09 -4.90
C ARG A 35 -2.18 18.55 -4.33
N SER A 36 -1.18 19.40 -4.08
CA SER A 36 0.11 18.99 -3.51
C SER A 36 -0.07 18.35 -2.14
N LYS A 37 -0.89 18.92 -1.25
CA LYS A 37 -1.19 18.35 0.07
C LYS A 37 -1.94 17.01 -0.05
N GLY A 38 -2.88 16.91 -0.99
CA GLY A 38 -3.63 15.68 -1.24
C GLY A 38 -2.73 14.53 -1.71
N GLU A 39 -1.88 14.78 -2.72
CA GLU A 39 -0.93 13.76 -3.20
C GLU A 39 0.13 13.42 -2.14
N PHE A 40 0.57 14.40 -1.34
CA PHE A 40 1.46 14.13 -0.21
C PHE A 40 0.82 13.22 0.84
N GLN A 41 -0.44 13.49 1.22
CA GLN A 41 -1.18 12.66 2.18
C GLN A 41 -1.39 11.23 1.65
N LYS A 42 -1.78 11.10 0.38
CA LYS A 42 -1.88 9.79 -0.30
C LYS A 42 -0.56 9.05 -0.29
N GLY A 43 0.56 9.74 -0.55
CA GLY A 43 1.89 9.15 -0.50
C GLY A 43 2.26 8.66 0.90
N LEU A 44 1.90 9.39 1.95
CA LEU A 44 2.08 8.96 3.34
C LEU A 44 1.22 7.73 3.68
N GLU A 45 -0.05 7.73 3.29
CA GLU A 45 -0.96 6.60 3.48
C GLU A 45 -0.51 5.37 2.68
N GLN A 46 -0.08 5.54 1.44
CA GLN A 46 0.49 4.47 0.64
C GLN A 46 1.81 3.98 1.25
N SER A 47 2.68 4.85 1.76
CA SER A 47 3.91 4.40 2.43
C SER A 47 3.62 3.64 3.72
N THR A 48 2.59 4.03 4.47
CA THR A 48 2.19 3.33 5.70
C THR A 48 1.49 2.01 5.39
N ASN A 49 0.68 1.96 4.32
CA ASN A 49 -0.09 0.78 3.91
C ASN A 49 0.71 -0.18 3.01
N ALA A 50 1.71 0.30 2.26
CA ALA A 50 2.66 -0.49 1.47
C ALA A 50 3.69 -1.20 2.36
N MET A 51 3.77 -0.81 3.63
CA MET A 51 4.16 -1.73 4.70
C MET A 51 2.99 -2.71 4.96
N LYS A 52 2.51 -3.35 3.89
CA LYS A 52 1.52 -4.43 3.95
C LYS A 52 2.30 -5.62 4.47
N LEU A 53 2.50 -5.59 5.79
CA LEU A 53 3.18 -6.63 6.56
C LEU A 53 2.65 -8.02 6.18
N GLU A 54 1.38 -8.14 5.81
CA GLU A 54 0.76 -9.36 5.27
C GLU A 54 1.39 -9.83 3.95
N GLU A 55 1.64 -8.93 2.99
CA GLU A 55 2.20 -9.28 1.69
C GLU A 55 3.71 -9.50 1.79
N THR A 56 4.41 -8.70 2.59
CA THR A 56 5.83 -8.92 2.91
C THR A 56 6.04 -10.17 3.75
N LYS A 57 5.13 -10.50 4.69
CA LYS A 57 5.15 -11.76 5.45
C LYS A 57 4.84 -12.93 4.54
N ALA A 58 3.83 -12.85 3.68
CA ALA A 58 3.53 -13.93 2.75
C ALA A 58 4.70 -14.22 1.81
N ASP A 59 5.42 -13.17 1.35
CA ASP A 59 6.62 -13.33 0.52
C ASP A 59 7.82 -13.88 1.32
N LEU A 60 7.97 -13.49 2.60
CA LEU A 60 8.95 -14.07 3.52
C LEU A 60 8.64 -15.53 3.89
N GLU A 61 7.37 -15.86 4.16
CA GLU A 61 6.88 -17.21 4.49
C GLU A 61 6.97 -18.13 3.28
N ALA A 62 6.82 -17.58 2.07
CA ALA A 62 7.09 -18.29 0.83
C ALA A 62 8.60 -18.47 0.57
N ASP A 63 9.49 -17.85 1.36
CA ASP A 63 10.95 -17.96 1.25
C ASP A 63 11.46 -17.69 -0.19
N GLY A 64 10.77 -16.78 -0.90
CA GLY A 64 11.03 -16.46 -2.31
C GLY A 64 10.76 -17.60 -3.32
N ARG A 65 10.05 -18.66 -2.92
CA ARG A 65 9.73 -19.81 -3.78
C ARG A 65 8.44 -19.58 -4.57
N THR A 66 8.43 -20.03 -5.82
CA THR A 66 7.18 -20.05 -6.62
C THR A 66 6.19 -21.06 -6.01
N PRO A 67 4.87 -20.92 -6.25
CA PRO A 67 3.86 -21.84 -5.73
C PRO A 67 4.14 -23.32 -6.05
N SER A 68 4.71 -23.61 -7.22
CA SER A 68 5.10 -24.97 -7.60
C SER A 68 6.30 -25.51 -6.81
N GLN A 69 7.23 -24.65 -6.41
CA GLN A 69 8.39 -25.02 -5.59
C GLN A 69 8.00 -25.27 -4.13
N ALA A 70 7.02 -24.52 -3.60
CA ALA A 70 6.48 -24.76 -2.27
C ALA A 70 5.76 -26.12 -2.20
N LEU A 71 4.95 -26.46 -3.21
CA LEU A 71 4.31 -27.77 -3.35
C LEU A 71 5.33 -28.91 -3.50
N ALA A 72 6.38 -28.72 -4.32
CA ALA A 72 7.44 -29.71 -4.49
C ALA A 72 8.25 -29.94 -3.21
N ALA A 73 8.51 -28.89 -2.41
CA ALA A 73 9.18 -29.00 -1.12
C ALA A 73 8.33 -29.76 -0.10
N ARG A 74 7.01 -29.51 -0.06
CA ARG A 74 6.06 -30.26 0.77
C ARG A 74 6.01 -31.73 0.36
N ALA A 75 5.85 -32.03 -0.94
CA ALA A 75 5.85 -33.39 -1.46
C ALA A 75 7.10 -34.18 -1.06
N LYS A 76 8.28 -33.56 -1.19
CA LYS A 76 9.56 -34.17 -0.81
C LYS A 76 9.67 -34.41 0.69
N ALA A 77 9.10 -33.54 1.53
CA ALA A 77 9.07 -33.72 2.98
C ALA A 77 8.19 -34.91 3.42
N VAL A 78 7.13 -35.21 2.66
CA VAL A 78 6.27 -36.40 2.86
C VAL A 78 6.79 -37.64 2.12
N GLY A 79 7.99 -37.58 1.53
CA GLY A 79 8.63 -38.71 0.84
C GLY A 79 8.13 -38.97 -0.58
N ILE A 80 7.38 -38.05 -1.17
CA ILE A 80 6.88 -38.13 -2.54
C ILE A 80 7.85 -37.39 -3.47
N ASP A 81 8.35 -38.05 -4.51
CA ASP A 81 9.21 -37.41 -5.52
C ASP A 81 8.34 -36.64 -6.56
N PRO A 82 8.38 -35.30 -6.60
CA PRO A 82 7.53 -34.50 -7.49
C PRO A 82 7.97 -34.51 -8.96
N THR A 83 9.10 -35.16 -9.30
CA THR A 83 9.70 -35.07 -10.63
C THR A 83 8.88 -35.85 -11.67
N GLY A 84 8.25 -35.14 -12.62
CA GLY A 84 7.47 -35.74 -13.71
C GLY A 84 6.00 -36.00 -13.40
N MET A 85 5.46 -35.46 -12.30
CA MET A 85 4.03 -35.49 -11.98
C MET A 85 3.35 -34.15 -12.27
N GLU A 86 2.09 -34.19 -12.71
CA GLU A 86 1.24 -33.01 -12.86
C GLU A 86 0.91 -32.40 -11.48
N VAL A 87 0.89 -31.07 -11.39
CA VAL A 87 0.82 -30.32 -10.12
C VAL A 87 -0.42 -30.69 -9.29
N GLU A 88 -1.55 -30.98 -9.94
CA GLU A 88 -2.81 -31.41 -9.29
C GLU A 88 -2.75 -32.82 -8.68
N GLU A 89 -1.92 -33.71 -9.23
CA GLU A 89 -1.79 -35.08 -8.70
C GLU A 89 -0.87 -35.11 -7.48
N VAL A 90 0.18 -34.27 -7.49
CA VAL A 90 1.06 -34.05 -6.33
C VAL A 90 0.25 -33.47 -5.17
N GLU A 91 -0.62 -32.49 -5.42
CA GLU A 91 -1.47 -31.88 -4.38
C GLU A 91 -2.42 -32.89 -3.72
N LYS A 92 -3.10 -33.73 -4.51
CA LYS A 92 -4.00 -34.77 -3.96
C LYS A 92 -3.27 -35.83 -3.15
N LYS A 93 -2.08 -36.27 -3.59
CA LYS A 93 -1.29 -37.29 -2.88
C LYS A 93 -0.67 -36.73 -1.59
N VAL A 94 -0.19 -35.48 -1.61
CA VAL A 94 0.31 -34.79 -0.43
C VAL A 94 -0.81 -34.59 0.59
N ALA A 95 -1.98 -34.10 0.18
CA ALA A 95 -3.12 -33.90 1.07
C ALA A 95 -3.61 -35.22 1.70
N ALA A 96 -3.63 -36.31 0.95
CA ALA A 96 -4.02 -37.63 1.46
C ALA A 96 -3.01 -38.18 2.49
N LEU A 97 -1.71 -38.03 2.24
CA LEU A 97 -0.68 -38.47 3.21
C LEU A 97 -0.62 -37.57 4.46
N GLU A 98 -0.82 -36.26 4.31
CA GLU A 98 -0.87 -35.33 5.46
C GLU A 98 -2.08 -35.60 6.36
N ALA A 99 -3.24 -35.94 5.79
CA ALA A 99 -4.43 -36.31 6.56
C ALA A 99 -4.18 -37.56 7.42
N ILE A 100 -3.47 -38.56 6.88
CA ILE A 100 -3.15 -39.80 7.58
C ILE A 100 -2.13 -39.55 8.71
N ASN A 101 -1.11 -38.71 8.49
CA ASN A 101 -0.11 -38.38 9.49
C ASN A 101 -0.62 -37.42 10.60
N SER A 102 -1.79 -36.80 10.41
CA SER A 102 -2.41 -35.89 11.39
C SER A 102 -3.38 -36.62 12.34
N GLU A 103 -3.71 -37.88 12.06
CA GLU A 103 -4.62 -38.73 12.85
C GLU A 103 -3.87 -39.72 13.78
N GLU A 104 -2.55 -39.64 13.86
CA GLU A 104 -1.68 -40.41 14.78
C GLU A 104 -1.00 -39.48 15.81
#